data_AF-A0A7S4CRH9-F1
#
_entry.id   AF-A0A7S4CRH9-F1
#
_cell.length_a   1.000
_cell.length_b   1.000
_cell.length_c   1.000
_cell.angle_alpha   90.00
_cell.angle_beta   90.00
_cell.angle_gamma   90.00
#
_symmetry.space_group_name_H-M   'P 1'
#
loop_
_entity.id
_entity.type
_entity.pdbx_description
1 polymer ?
#
loop_
_entity_poly.entity_id
_entity_poly.type
_entity_poly.pdbx_seq_one_letter_code
_entity_poly.pdbx_strand_id
1 'polypeptide(L)'
;RARQALPATAINWGMWAASVDSDQSAQFIQPVLKVGYRLLETEVAVELMAAVLHSRQPHIGIMDIDWQLFSATYELQGAKPLLEHVRPQAKGQQLSLSAGPTCTLSRTALEGKLK
;
A
#
# COMPACT_ATOMS: atom_id res chain seq x y z
N ARG A 1 -20.14 -7.32 -10.89
CA ARG A 1 -19.14 -6.92 -11.91
C ARG A 1 -17.95 -7.87 -11.95
N ALA A 2 -17.05 -7.91 -10.95
CA ALA A 2 -15.97 -8.92 -10.93
C ALA A 2 -16.49 -10.37 -10.95
N ARG A 3 -17.51 -10.68 -10.13
CA ARG A 3 -18.22 -11.99 -10.16
C ARG A 3 -19.04 -12.28 -11.42
N GLN A 4 -19.18 -11.29 -12.30
CA GLN A 4 -19.88 -11.40 -13.59
C GLN A 4 -18.88 -11.47 -14.75
N ALA A 5 -17.60 -11.74 -14.48
CA ALA A 5 -16.50 -11.77 -15.46
C ALA A 5 -16.32 -10.45 -16.23
N LEU A 6 -16.77 -9.32 -15.67
CA LEU A 6 -16.52 -8.00 -16.23
C LEU A 6 -15.25 -7.41 -15.63
N PRO A 7 -14.39 -6.76 -16.45
CA PRO A 7 -13.18 -6.12 -15.95
C PRO A 7 -13.56 -5.02 -14.95
N ALA A 8 -13.07 -5.17 -13.72
CA ALA A 8 -13.27 -4.22 -12.65
C ALA A 8 -12.09 -4.33 -11.68
N THR A 9 -11.57 -3.19 -11.26
CA THR A 9 -10.49 -3.09 -10.26
C THR A 9 -10.96 -2.17 -9.15
N ALA A 10 -10.93 -2.67 -7.92
CA ALA A 10 -11.15 -1.89 -6.72
C ALA A 10 -9.80 -1.55 -6.08
N ILE A 11 -9.60 -0.28 -5.71
CA ILE A 11 -8.36 0.17 -5.08
C ILE A 11 -8.68 0.74 -3.70
N ASN A 12 -8.07 0.16 -2.67
CA ASN A 12 -8.11 0.68 -1.30
C ASN A 12 -6.91 1.60 -1.10
N TRP A 13 -7.17 2.90 -1.01
CA TRP A 13 -6.13 3.91 -0.87
C TRP A 13 -5.74 4.15 0.60
N GLY A 14 -4.46 4.41 0.81
CA GLY A 14 -3.94 5.01 2.03
C GLY A 14 -4.21 6.51 2.08
N MET A 15 -3.56 7.20 3.01
CA MET A 15 -3.74 8.65 3.19
C MET A 15 -2.99 9.42 2.11
N TRP A 16 -3.62 10.41 1.49
CA TRP A 16 -3.01 11.24 0.45
C TRP A 16 -2.39 12.49 1.07
N ALA A 17 -1.24 12.93 0.57
CA ALA A 17 -0.63 14.18 1.01
C ALA A 17 -1.57 15.37 0.78
N ALA A 18 -2.27 15.38 -0.36
CA ALA A 18 -3.27 16.38 -0.72
C ALA A 18 -4.55 16.38 0.16
N SER A 19 -4.68 15.46 1.13
CA SER A 19 -5.78 15.55 2.11
C SER A 19 -5.44 16.41 3.34
N VAL A 20 -4.24 16.98 3.39
CA VAL A 20 -3.70 17.71 4.55
C VAL A 20 -3.52 19.19 4.21
N ASP A 21 -4.63 19.87 3.95
CA ASP A 21 -4.60 21.27 3.48
C ASP A 21 -4.95 22.29 4.58
N SER A 22 -5.28 21.82 5.78
CA SER A 22 -5.67 22.66 6.91
C SER A 22 -5.08 22.20 8.24
N ASP A 23 -4.90 23.13 9.18
CA ASP A 23 -4.44 22.81 10.55
C ASP A 23 -5.34 21.78 11.24
N GLN A 24 -6.65 21.83 10.98
CA GLN A 24 -7.61 20.86 11.51
C GLN A 24 -7.35 19.46 10.92
N SER A 25 -7.16 19.34 9.60
CA SER A 25 -6.80 18.06 8.97
C SER A 25 -5.46 17.53 9.48
N ALA A 26 -4.48 18.40 9.72
CA ALA A 26 -3.19 17.99 10.27
C ALA A 26 -3.37 17.34 11.65
N GLN A 27 -4.14 17.95 12.56
CA GLN A 27 -4.37 17.42 13.91
C GLN A 27 -5.00 16.01 13.91
N PHE A 28 -5.95 15.75 13.00
CA PHE A 28 -6.58 14.43 12.89
C PHE A 28 -5.63 13.35 12.35
N ILE A 29 -4.64 13.75 11.55
CA ILE A 29 -3.74 12.83 10.85
C ILE A 29 -2.51 12.47 11.69
N GLN A 30 -2.08 13.37 12.58
CA GLN A 30 -0.91 13.16 13.45
C GLN A 30 -0.90 11.82 14.22
N PRO A 31 -2.00 11.35 14.85
CA PRO A 31 -2.01 10.06 15.52
C PRO A 31 -1.75 8.90 14.55
N VAL A 32 -2.30 8.97 13.34
CA VAL A 32 -2.19 7.92 12.32
C VAL A 32 -0.75 7.84 11.78
N LEU A 33 -0.09 8.99 11.59
CA LEU A 33 1.31 9.04 11.20
C LEU A 33 2.24 8.45 12.27
N LYS A 34 1.94 8.70 13.56
CA LYS A 34 2.68 8.10 14.68
C LYS A 34 2.54 6.60 14.80
N VAL A 35 1.48 6.01 14.24
CA VAL A 35 1.26 4.56 14.18
C VAL A 35 2.04 3.93 13.01
N GLY A 36 2.63 4.72 12.10
CA GLY A 36 3.45 4.23 10.99
C GLY A 36 2.81 4.35 9.62
N TYR A 37 1.66 5.03 9.48
CA TYR A 37 1.20 5.45 8.17
C TYR A 37 2.04 6.62 7.66
N ARG A 38 2.24 6.68 6.35
CA ARG A 38 2.85 7.82 5.67
C ARG A 38 1.87 8.41 4.67
N LEU A 39 2.01 9.71 4.44
CA LEU A 39 1.26 10.39 3.40
C LEU A 39 1.77 9.92 2.03
N LEU A 40 0.83 9.56 1.17
CA LEU A 40 1.08 9.17 -0.19
C LEU A 40 1.06 10.41 -1.07
N GLU A 41 2.20 10.70 -1.71
CA GLU A 41 2.29 11.76 -2.70
C GLU A 41 1.38 11.46 -3.90
N THR A 42 0.67 12.48 -4.37
CA THR A 42 -0.35 12.36 -5.42
C THR A 42 0.23 11.79 -6.71
N GLU A 43 1.41 12.26 -7.10
CA GLU A 43 2.11 11.84 -8.31
C GLU A 43 2.42 10.33 -8.25
N VAL A 44 2.94 9.87 -7.10
CA VAL A 44 3.24 8.46 -6.86
C VAL A 44 1.97 7.61 -6.86
N ALA A 45 0.88 8.10 -6.26
CA ALA A 45 -0.41 7.40 -6.24
C ALA A 45 -0.95 7.17 -7.67
N VAL A 46 -0.90 8.20 -8.52
CA VAL A 46 -1.40 8.14 -9.89
C VAL A 46 -0.53 7.21 -10.76
N GLU A 47 0.80 7.24 -10.60
CA GLU A 47 1.70 6.31 -11.27
C GLU A 47 1.42 4.86 -10.89
N LEU A 48 1.23 4.58 -9.59
CA LEU A 48 0.88 3.25 -9.10
C LEU A 48 -0.49 2.80 -9.60
N MET A 49 -1.48 3.70 -9.66
CA MET A 49 -2.78 3.41 -10.25
C MET A 49 -2.63 2.96 -11.71
N ALA A 50 -1.85 3.69 -12.50
CA ALA A 50 -1.60 3.32 -13.89
C ALA A 50 -0.98 1.92 -13.99
N ALA A 51 0.04 1.61 -13.18
CA ALA A 51 0.64 0.28 -13.14
C ALA A 51 -0.36 -0.82 -12.75
N VAL A 52 -1.23 -0.56 -11.77
CA VAL A 52 -2.26 -1.48 -11.30
C VAL A 52 -3.28 -1.82 -12.38
N LEU A 53 -3.74 -0.82 -13.13
CA LEU A 53 -4.72 -1.04 -14.20
C LEU A 53 -4.16 -1.98 -15.29
N HIS A 54 -2.86 -1.98 -15.55
CA HIS A 54 -2.21 -2.92 -16.46
C HIS A 54 -2.11 -4.34 -15.89
N SER A 55 -2.07 -4.50 -14.56
CA SER A 55 -1.91 -5.79 -13.89
C SER A 55 -3.17 -6.65 -13.81
N ARG A 56 -4.35 -6.13 -14.22
CA ARG A 56 -5.66 -6.80 -14.19
C ARG A 56 -6.06 -7.39 -12.83
N GLN A 57 -5.52 -6.87 -11.73
CA GLN A 57 -5.92 -7.29 -10.40
C GLN A 57 -7.35 -6.79 -10.07
N PRO A 58 -8.23 -7.63 -9.52
CA PRO A 58 -9.59 -7.23 -9.20
C PRO A 58 -9.67 -6.34 -7.94
N HIS A 59 -8.70 -6.46 -7.04
CA HIS A 59 -8.65 -5.70 -5.79
C HIS A 59 -7.19 -5.51 -5.35
N ILE A 60 -6.81 -4.28 -4.98
CA ILE A 60 -5.48 -3.98 -4.45
C ILE A 60 -5.52 -2.85 -3.43
N GLY A 61 -4.63 -2.88 -2.43
CA GLY A 61 -4.38 -1.76 -1.53
C GLY A 61 -3.12 -1.01 -1.91
N ILE A 62 -3.17 0.32 -1.97
CA ILE A 62 -2.00 1.18 -2.18
C ILE A 62 -1.88 2.11 -0.97
N MET A 63 -0.85 1.89 -0.16
CA MET A 63 -0.60 2.64 1.07
C MET A 63 0.92 2.75 1.27
N ASP A 64 1.41 3.89 1.79
CA ASP A 64 2.79 4.01 2.25
C ASP A 64 2.82 3.76 3.78
N ILE A 65 3.57 2.73 4.20
CA ILE A 65 3.61 2.25 5.58
C ILE A 65 5.05 2.08 6.03
N ASP A 66 5.39 2.69 7.14
CA ASP A 66 6.55 2.37 7.94
C ASP A 66 6.30 1.06 8.70
N TRP A 67 6.73 -0.06 8.12
CA TRP A 67 6.52 -1.38 8.71
C TRP A 67 7.20 -1.58 10.06
N GLN A 68 8.26 -0.84 10.37
CA GLN A 68 8.93 -0.93 11.67
C GLN A 68 8.05 -0.32 12.76
N LEU A 69 7.52 0.88 12.52
CA LEU A 69 6.65 1.59 13.46
C LEU A 69 5.25 0.96 13.55
N PHE A 70 4.73 0.52 12.40
CA PHE A 70 3.41 -0.11 12.31
C PHE A 70 3.37 -1.47 13.01
N SER A 71 4.34 -2.35 12.77
CA SER A 71 4.35 -3.67 13.43
C SER A 71 4.48 -3.54 14.94
N ALA A 72 5.36 -2.65 15.41
CA ALA A 72 5.54 -2.39 16.84
C ALA A 72 4.24 -1.93 17.52
N THR A 73 3.44 -1.10 16.85
CA THR A 73 2.18 -0.60 17.39
C THR A 73 1.06 -1.63 17.26
N TYR A 74 0.97 -2.32 16.13
CA TYR A 74 -0.13 -3.24 15.82
C TYR A 74 -0.03 -4.57 16.59
N GLU A 75 1.18 -4.96 17.01
CA GLU A 75 1.45 -6.16 17.81
C GLU A 75 1.55 -5.88 19.32
N LEU A 76 1.22 -4.68 19.79
CA LEU A 76 1.21 -4.34 21.22
C LEU A 76 0.36 -5.30 22.07
N GLN A 77 -0.73 -5.82 21.49
CA GLN A 77 -1.65 -6.76 22.13
C GLN A 77 -1.38 -8.23 21.74
N GLY A 78 -0.19 -8.53 21.20
CA GLY A 78 0.23 -9.85 20.78
C GLY A 78 0.39 -10.01 19.27
N ALA A 79 1.01 -11.12 18.89
CA ALA A 79 1.32 -11.44 17.49
C ALA A 79 0.06 -11.43 16.61
N LYS A 80 0.19 -10.85 15.41
CA LYS A 80 -0.90 -10.72 14.45
C LYS A 80 -0.57 -11.54 13.20
N PRO A 81 -1.16 -12.74 13.02
CA PRO A 81 -0.85 -13.62 11.88
C PRO A 81 -1.04 -12.97 10.50
N LEU A 82 -1.89 -11.94 10.41
CA LEU A 82 -2.05 -11.15 9.19
C LEU A 82 -0.73 -10.50 8.76
N LEU A 83 0.05 -9.97 9.71
CA LEU A 83 1.30 -9.26 9.41
C LEU A 83 2.36 -10.16 8.80
N GLU A 84 2.35 -11.46 9.09
CA GLU A 84 3.26 -12.43 8.46
C GLU A 84 3.08 -12.50 6.94
N HIS A 85 1.86 -12.24 6.46
CA HIS A 85 1.50 -12.32 5.04
C HIS A 85 1.64 -10.98 4.31
N VAL A 86 1.51 -9.85 5.00
CA VAL A 86 1.49 -8.52 4.38
C VAL A 86 2.79 -7.74 4.55
N ARG A 87 3.58 -8.02 5.59
CA ARG A 87 4.84 -7.31 5.82
C ARG A 87 5.82 -7.65 4.69
N PRO A 88 6.62 -6.67 4.23
CA PRO A 88 7.66 -6.94 3.25
C PRO A 88 8.64 -7.97 3.84
N GLN A 89 8.75 -9.12 3.17
CA GLN A 89 9.76 -10.10 3.52
C GLN A 89 11.13 -9.47 3.25
N ALA A 90 11.99 -9.41 4.27
CA ALA A 90 13.28 -8.72 4.21
C ALA A 90 14.12 -9.27 3.03
N LYS A 91 14.23 -8.44 1.98
CA LYS A 91 15.08 -8.54 0.77
C LYS A 91 15.41 -9.95 0.25
N GLY A 92 14.78 -10.33 -0.86
CA GLY A 92 15.31 -11.40 -1.73
C GLY A 92 14.33 -12.19 -2.59
N GLN A 93 13.11 -11.69 -2.91
CA GLN A 93 12.21 -12.44 -3.80
C GLN A 93 11.79 -11.63 -5.01
N GLN A 94 12.49 -11.98 -6.09
CA GLN A 94 12.07 -11.89 -7.47
C GLN A 94 10.60 -12.30 -7.62
N LEU A 95 9.85 -11.45 -8.30
CA LEU A 95 8.44 -11.63 -8.64
C LEU A 95 8.21 -12.96 -9.38
N SER A 96 7.87 -14.03 -8.66
CA SER A 96 7.11 -15.13 -9.25
C SER A 96 5.64 -14.82 -9.03
N LEU A 97 4.96 -14.39 -10.09
CA LEU A 97 3.50 -14.24 -10.13
C LEU A 97 2.86 -15.63 -9.96
N SER A 98 2.67 -16.06 -8.72
CA SER A 98 1.70 -17.12 -8.41
C SER A 98 0.34 -16.47 -8.26
N ALA A 99 -0.63 -16.99 -9.01
CA ALA A 99 -2.02 -16.58 -8.97
C ALA A 99 -2.65 -16.92 -7.60
N GLY A 100 -2.43 -16.06 -6.61
CA GLY A 100 -3.12 -16.04 -5.32
C GLY A 100 -3.78 -14.67 -5.08
N PRO A 101 -4.77 -14.57 -4.17
CA PRO A 101 -5.69 -13.42 -4.08
C PRO A 101 -5.09 -12.15 -3.45
N THR A 102 -3.77 -12.07 -3.26
CA THR A 102 -3.13 -10.91 -2.65
C THR A 102 -1.75 -10.69 -3.27
N CYS A 103 -1.70 -9.85 -4.31
CA CYS A 103 -0.44 -9.34 -4.83
C CYS A 103 -0.15 -7.98 -4.19
N THR A 104 0.75 -7.98 -3.22
CA THR A 104 1.32 -6.76 -2.64
C THR A 104 2.40 -6.24 -3.59
N LEU A 105 2.23 -5.05 -4.17
CA LEU A 105 3.27 -4.38 -4.96
C LEU A 105 4.07 -3.43 -4.06
N SER A 106 5.40 -3.48 -4.14
CA SER A 106 6.31 -2.64 -3.35
C SER A 106 7.26 -1.83 -4.24
N ARG A 107 7.71 -0.68 -3.69
CA ARG A 107 8.30 0.51 -4.35
C ARG A 107 9.61 0.30 -5.11
N THR A 108 10.27 -0.86 -5.02
CA THR A 108 11.64 -1.05 -5.56
C THR A 108 11.70 -1.22 -7.10
N ALA A 109 10.57 -1.33 -7.79
CA ALA A 109 10.56 -1.52 -9.26
C ALA A 109 10.84 -0.23 -10.09
N LEU A 110 10.84 0.96 -9.47
CA LEU A 110 10.91 2.22 -10.21
C LEU A 110 12.33 2.81 -10.37
N GLU A 111 13.32 2.36 -9.60
CA GLU A 111 14.67 2.97 -9.63
C GLU A 111 15.56 2.50 -10.80
N GLY A 112 15.09 1.57 -11.64
CA GLY A 112 15.88 0.97 -12.72
C GLY A 112 15.80 1.66 -14.09
N LYS A 113 15.01 2.72 -14.27
CA LYS A 113 14.79 3.35 -15.61
C LYS A 113 15.21 4.81 -15.75
N LEU A 114 15.94 5.35 -14.79
CA LEU A 114 16.61 6.65 -14.94
C LEU A 114 18.09 6.44 -15.31
N LYS A 115 18.33 6.03 -16.55
CA LYS A 115 19.51 6.38 -17.35
C LYS A 115 19.14 6.35 -18.82
#